data_AF-A0A0A1HAJ9-F1
#
_entry.id   AF-A0A0A1HAJ9-F1
#
_cell.length_a   1.000
_cell.length_b   1.000
_cell.length_c   1.000
_cell.angle_alpha   90.00
_cell.angle_beta   90.00
_cell.angle_gamma   90.00
#
_symmetry.space_group_name_H-M   'P 1'
#
loop_
_entity.id
_entity.type
_entity.pdbx_description
1 polymer ?
#
loop_
_entity_poly.entity_id
_entity_poly.type
_entity_poly.pdbx_seq_one_letter_code
_entity_poly.pdbx_strand_id
1 'polypeptide(L)'
;LAPAVREALLHIHLSIISWDPFNPAQSDRSFRIILSDFMTLMFFEKVVVRVAREAPAVSFELLPFSEEPDELLRRGDVDFLILPEMFMSHTHPRAKLFDERFVCVSCPTNQKLPPQLSIDNYVSMGHVAAQFGKQRPSVEEWLLREHGLRRRVEVAVPGFTMIPSFLSGTDRIATLPLRLAMHFAKAIPLRITELPQPIFPAFTEAVQWPAPHSSDPASLWMRQ
;
A
#
# COMPACT_ATOMS: atom_id res chain seq x y z
N LEU A 1 12.38 -14.75 22.96
CA LEU A 1 13.71 -15.34 22.60
C LEU A 1 13.95 -15.31 21.09
N ALA A 2 13.06 -15.83 20.25
CA ALA A 2 13.26 -15.85 18.78
C ALA A 2 13.53 -14.47 18.13
N PRO A 3 12.87 -13.36 18.50
CA PRO A 3 13.11 -12.06 17.86
C PRO A 3 14.51 -11.48 18.11
N ALA A 4 14.96 -11.50 19.36
CA ALA A 4 16.29 -10.98 19.74
C ALA A 4 17.42 -11.82 19.12
N VAL A 5 17.21 -13.13 18.98
CA VAL A 5 18.15 -14.02 18.28
C VAL A 5 18.20 -13.71 16.78
N ARG A 6 17.05 -13.46 16.13
CA ARG A 6 17.00 -13.06 14.72
C ARG A 6 17.74 -11.74 14.49
N GLU A 7 17.48 -10.73 15.31
CA GLU A 7 18.14 -9.43 15.24
C GLU A 7 19.67 -9.55 15.39
N ALA A 8 20.14 -10.31 16.38
CA ALA A 8 21.57 -10.57 16.56
C ALA A 8 22.18 -11.34 15.38
N LEU A 9 21.48 -12.35 14.85
CA LEU A 9 21.91 -13.10 13.67
C LEU A 9 21.98 -12.24 12.41
N LEU A 10 21.04 -11.30 12.21
CA LEU A 10 21.08 -10.36 11.10
C LEU A 10 22.34 -9.49 11.17
N HIS A 11 22.65 -8.94 12.34
CA HIS A 11 23.86 -8.15 12.55
C HIS A 11 25.16 -8.95 12.30
N ILE A 12 25.21 -10.19 12.78
CA ILE A 12 26.34 -11.10 12.57
C ILE A 12 26.47 -11.47 11.08
N HIS A 13 25.38 -11.87 10.44
CA HIS A 13 25.37 -12.28 9.04
C HIS A 13 25.85 -11.14 8.13
N LEU A 14 25.37 -9.91 8.36
CA LEU A 14 25.80 -8.73 7.60
C LEU A 14 27.25 -8.31 7.87
N SER A 15 27.82 -8.68 9.03
CA SER A 15 29.22 -8.38 9.39
C SER A 15 30.20 -9.45 8.91
N ILE A 16 29.74 -10.69 8.69
CA ILE A 16 30.57 -11.85 8.34
C ILE A 16 30.53 -12.17 6.83
N ILE A 17 29.48 -11.76 6.11
CA ILE A 17 29.41 -11.97 4.65
C ILE A 17 30.47 -11.11 3.95
N SER A 18 31.50 -11.80 3.45
CA SER A 18 32.34 -11.35 2.34
C SER A 18 31.46 -10.87 1.18
N TRP A 19 31.87 -9.78 0.53
CA TRP A 19 31.21 -9.08 -0.58
C TRP A 19 31.07 -9.93 -1.87
N ASP A 20 30.58 -11.15 -1.79
CA ASP A 20 30.23 -11.89 -2.99
C ASP A 20 29.04 -11.18 -3.65
N PRO A 21 29.14 -10.84 -4.96
CA PRO A 21 28.06 -10.19 -5.67
C PRO A 21 26.83 -11.09 -5.63
N PHE A 22 25.67 -10.51 -5.29
CA PHE A 22 24.40 -11.22 -5.35
C PHE A 22 24.19 -11.74 -6.77
N ASN A 23 24.07 -13.06 -6.94
CA ASN A 23 23.71 -13.68 -8.21
C ASN A 23 22.21 -14.01 -8.20
N PRO A 24 21.35 -13.20 -8.84
CA PRO A 24 19.91 -13.41 -8.81
C PRO A 24 19.51 -14.79 -9.35
N ALA A 25 20.18 -15.26 -10.40
CA ALA A 25 19.88 -16.54 -11.04
C ALA A 25 20.15 -17.77 -10.16
N GLN A 26 20.93 -17.62 -9.09
CA GLN A 26 21.28 -18.71 -8.15
C GLN A 26 20.67 -18.50 -6.75
N SER A 27 19.93 -17.42 -6.53
CA SER A 27 19.35 -17.13 -5.22
C SER A 27 18.02 -17.86 -5.00
N ASP A 28 17.86 -18.42 -3.81
CA ASP A 28 16.62 -18.99 -3.27
C ASP A 28 16.00 -18.11 -2.17
N ARG A 29 16.37 -16.82 -2.13
CA ARG A 29 15.92 -15.91 -1.08
C ARG A 29 14.40 -15.75 -1.11
N SER A 30 13.80 -15.80 0.08
CA SER A 30 12.38 -15.46 0.26
C SER A 30 12.25 -14.04 0.82
N PHE A 31 11.63 -13.15 0.06
CA PHE A 31 11.37 -11.77 0.49
C PHE A 31 9.98 -11.66 1.14
N ARG A 32 9.93 -11.09 2.34
CA ARG A 32 8.69 -10.84 3.10
C ARG A 32 8.34 -9.36 3.03
N ILE A 33 7.16 -9.04 2.50
CA ILE A 33 6.82 -7.67 2.11
C ILE A 33 5.44 -7.31 2.64
N ILE A 34 5.34 -6.21 3.38
CA ILE A 34 4.05 -5.65 3.80
C ILE A 34 3.63 -4.58 2.81
N LEU A 35 2.43 -4.73 2.24
CA LEU A 35 1.86 -3.80 1.28
C LEU A 35 0.33 -3.91 1.21
N SER A 36 -0.32 -2.88 0.65
CA SER A 36 -1.76 -2.91 0.38
C SER A 36 -2.09 -3.74 -0.86
N ASP A 37 -3.37 -4.13 -0.99
CA ASP A 37 -3.89 -4.76 -2.20
C ASP A 37 -3.78 -3.84 -3.43
N PHE A 38 -3.92 -2.51 -3.23
CA PHE A 38 -3.60 -1.50 -4.22
C PHE A 38 -2.16 -1.61 -4.73
N MET A 39 -1.18 -1.62 -3.81
CA MET A 39 0.24 -1.71 -4.20
C MET A 39 0.59 -3.06 -4.79
N THR A 40 -0.07 -4.13 -4.34
CA THR A 40 0.05 -5.47 -4.93
C THR A 40 -0.31 -5.43 -6.41
N LEU A 41 -1.49 -4.90 -6.75
CA LEU A 41 -2.02 -4.91 -8.11
C LEU A 41 -1.36 -3.87 -9.03
N MET A 42 -1.04 -2.67 -8.53
CA MET A 42 -0.54 -1.57 -9.37
C MET A 42 0.97 -1.57 -9.58
N PHE A 43 1.71 -2.13 -8.62
CA PHE A 43 3.17 -2.08 -8.58
C PHE A 43 3.79 -3.48 -8.48
N PHE A 44 3.47 -4.23 -7.43
CA PHE A 44 4.25 -5.41 -7.07
C PHE A 44 4.12 -6.58 -8.05
N GLU A 45 2.96 -6.75 -8.70
CA GLU A 45 2.78 -7.73 -9.78
C GLU A 45 3.88 -7.60 -10.86
N LYS A 46 4.24 -6.37 -11.25
CA LYS A 46 5.28 -6.13 -12.26
C LYS A 46 6.68 -6.51 -11.77
N VAL A 47 6.92 -6.34 -10.48
CA VAL A 47 8.17 -6.76 -9.84
C VAL A 47 8.28 -8.28 -9.90
N VAL A 48 7.22 -9.00 -9.53
CA VAL A 48 7.18 -10.47 -9.61
C VAL A 48 7.42 -10.97 -11.04
N VAL A 49 6.80 -10.34 -12.04
CA VAL A 49 6.99 -10.69 -13.46
C VAL A 49 8.45 -10.52 -13.90
N ARG A 50 9.12 -9.44 -13.46
CA ARG A 50 10.54 -9.21 -13.74
C ARG A 50 11.41 -10.25 -13.03
N VAL A 51 11.18 -10.46 -11.74
CA VAL A 51 11.95 -11.40 -10.91
C VAL A 51 11.83 -12.83 -11.40
N ALA A 52 10.67 -13.27 -11.90
CA ALA A 52 10.50 -14.60 -12.48
C ALA A 52 11.46 -14.89 -13.66
N ARG A 53 11.98 -13.85 -14.32
CA ARG A 53 12.96 -13.97 -15.41
C ARG A 53 14.40 -13.89 -14.90
N GLU A 54 14.67 -13.05 -13.91
CA GLU A 54 16.02 -12.75 -13.42
C GLU A 54 16.48 -13.70 -12.30
N ALA A 55 15.56 -14.14 -11.43
CA ALA A 55 15.81 -14.95 -10.25
C ALA A 55 14.65 -15.95 -10.01
N PRO A 56 14.55 -17.03 -10.80
CA PRO A 56 13.37 -17.90 -10.81
C PRO A 56 13.14 -18.72 -9.53
N ALA A 57 14.15 -18.84 -8.66
CA ALA A 57 14.05 -19.54 -7.37
C ALA A 57 13.75 -18.59 -6.19
N VAL A 58 13.73 -17.27 -6.41
CA VAL A 58 13.32 -16.29 -5.40
C VAL A 58 11.81 -16.41 -5.15
N SER A 59 11.41 -16.38 -3.88
CA SER A 59 10.01 -16.42 -3.46
C SER A 59 9.58 -15.14 -2.75
N PHE A 60 8.27 -14.91 -2.72
CA PHE A 60 7.65 -13.76 -2.08
C PHE A 60 6.57 -14.20 -1.09
N GLU A 61 6.59 -13.59 0.09
CA GLU A 61 5.48 -13.63 1.04
C GLU A 61 4.91 -12.21 1.17
N LEU A 62 3.69 -12.00 0.66
CA LEU A 62 2.99 -10.73 0.75
C LEU A 62 2.08 -10.72 1.97
N LEU A 63 2.32 -9.76 2.86
CA LEU A 63 1.66 -9.65 4.14
C LEU A 63 0.75 -8.41 4.16
N PRO A 64 -0.45 -8.50 4.76
CA PRO A 64 -1.28 -7.33 4.98
C PRO A 64 -0.64 -6.42 6.03
N PHE A 65 -1.18 -5.20 6.18
CA PHE A 65 -0.75 -4.29 7.22
C PHE A 65 -0.90 -4.92 8.62
N SER A 66 0.18 -4.86 9.40
CA SER A 66 0.22 -5.25 10.82
C SER A 66 0.07 -4.04 11.74
N GLU A 67 -0.10 -4.28 13.04
CA GLU A 67 -0.19 -3.20 14.03
C GLU A 67 1.16 -2.47 14.22
N GLU A 68 2.28 -3.20 14.14
CA GLU A 68 3.64 -2.68 14.37
C GLU A 68 4.59 -3.01 13.20
N PRO A 69 4.37 -2.46 11.99
CA PRO A 69 5.19 -2.77 10.82
C PRO A 69 6.64 -2.30 10.98
N ASP A 70 6.87 -1.20 11.70
CA ASP A 70 8.22 -0.70 12.00
C ASP A 70 9.00 -1.68 12.89
N GLU A 71 8.35 -2.33 13.85
CA GLU A 71 8.98 -3.31 14.72
C GLU A 71 9.31 -4.60 13.97
N LEU A 72 8.43 -5.03 13.04
CA LEU A 72 8.71 -6.15 12.15
C LEU A 72 9.91 -5.85 11.25
N LEU A 73 10.02 -4.62 10.75
CA LEU A 73 11.15 -4.17 9.95
C LEU A 73 12.44 -4.15 10.78
N ARG A 74 12.38 -3.60 12.00
CA ARG A 74 13.52 -3.54 12.93
C ARG A 74 14.05 -4.93 13.29
N ARG A 75 13.17 -5.89 13.52
CA ARG A 75 13.52 -7.31 13.81
C ARG A 75 14.00 -8.08 12.58
N GLY A 76 13.87 -7.50 11.39
CA GLY A 76 14.07 -8.18 10.10
C GLY A 76 13.12 -9.37 9.91
N ASP A 77 11.93 -9.30 10.52
CA ASP A 77 10.85 -10.21 10.21
C ASP A 77 10.24 -9.87 8.84
N VAL A 78 10.38 -8.64 8.35
CA VAL A 78 10.06 -8.26 6.96
C VAL A 78 11.24 -7.57 6.30
N ASP A 79 11.39 -7.76 4.98
CA ASP A 79 12.45 -7.15 4.18
C ASP A 79 12.06 -5.76 3.69
N PHE A 80 10.78 -5.56 3.35
CA PHE A 80 10.28 -4.30 2.81
C PHE A 80 8.88 -3.94 3.32
N LEU A 81 8.67 -2.65 3.55
CA LEU A 81 7.35 -2.03 3.70
C LEU A 81 7.08 -1.17 2.45
N ILE A 82 5.90 -1.33 1.84
CA ILE A 82 5.44 -0.47 0.74
C ILE A 82 4.13 0.18 1.17
N LEU A 83 4.20 1.47 1.46
CA LEU A 83 3.08 2.23 2.04
C LEU A 83 3.25 3.75 1.83
N PRO A 84 2.21 4.55 2.09
CA PRO A 84 2.28 6.00 1.98
C PRO A 84 3.37 6.59 2.90
N GLU A 85 4.22 7.45 2.36
CA GLU A 85 5.43 7.97 3.04
C GLU A 85 5.16 8.60 4.41
N MET A 86 3.98 9.20 4.59
CA MET A 86 3.52 9.81 5.84
C MET A 86 3.34 8.82 7.00
N PHE A 87 3.24 7.52 6.71
CA PHE A 87 3.10 6.45 7.70
C PHE A 87 4.41 5.68 7.96
N MET A 88 5.51 6.10 7.33
CA MET A 88 6.83 5.46 7.47
C MET A 88 7.62 6.05 8.64
N SER A 89 8.36 5.20 9.35
CA SER A 89 9.30 5.63 10.37
C SER A 89 10.45 6.49 9.81
N HIS A 90 11.00 7.38 10.63
CA HIS A 90 12.23 8.13 10.31
C HIS A 90 13.52 7.35 10.62
N THR A 91 13.43 6.21 11.29
CA THR A 91 14.59 5.40 11.71
C THR A 91 15.12 4.46 10.62
N HIS A 92 14.37 4.31 9.53
CA HIS A 92 14.67 3.38 8.45
C HIS A 92 14.79 4.11 7.12
N PRO A 93 15.78 3.76 6.29
CA PRO A 93 15.93 4.32 4.95
C PRO A 93 14.71 3.99 4.08
N ARG A 94 14.38 4.91 3.19
CA ARG A 94 13.24 4.82 2.27
C ARG A 94 13.57 5.42 0.92
N ALA A 95 12.82 5.01 -0.09
CA ALA A 95 12.86 5.59 -1.42
C ALA A 95 11.43 5.81 -1.95
N LYS A 96 11.23 6.95 -2.60
CA LYS A 96 9.98 7.27 -3.30
C LYS A 96 9.77 6.29 -4.45
N LEU A 97 8.55 5.76 -4.59
CA LEU A 97 8.12 4.99 -5.76
C LEU A 97 7.41 5.90 -6.76
N PHE A 98 6.31 6.53 -6.34
CA PHE A 98 5.54 7.46 -7.18
C PHE A 98 4.58 8.29 -6.35
N ASP A 99 4.12 9.40 -6.93
CA ASP A 99 3.01 10.18 -6.38
C ASP A 99 1.67 9.58 -6.83
N GLU A 100 0.69 9.69 -5.95
CA GLU A 100 -0.68 9.26 -6.15
C GLU A 100 -1.65 10.31 -5.58
N ARG A 101 -2.89 10.26 -6.04
CA ARG A 101 -3.99 11.06 -5.50
C ARG A 101 -5.26 10.24 -5.44
N PHE A 102 -6.16 10.63 -4.54
CA PHE A 102 -7.47 10.01 -4.45
C PHE A 102 -8.47 10.62 -5.43
N VAL A 103 -9.46 9.80 -5.80
CA VAL A 103 -10.67 10.19 -6.51
C VAL A 103 -11.89 9.57 -5.84
N CYS A 104 -13.04 10.21 -6.02
CA CYS A 104 -14.32 9.64 -5.67
C CYS A 104 -14.78 8.73 -6.82
N VAL A 105 -15.29 7.55 -6.48
CA VAL A 105 -15.90 6.62 -7.43
C VAL A 105 -17.32 6.26 -7.02
N SER A 106 -18.17 6.05 -8.02
CA SER A 106 -19.54 5.55 -7.84
C SER A 106 -19.95 4.69 -9.04
N CYS A 107 -21.14 4.07 -8.96
CA CYS A 107 -21.71 3.46 -10.16
C CYS A 107 -22.23 4.56 -11.13
N PRO A 108 -22.22 4.33 -12.45
CA PRO A 108 -22.70 5.31 -13.43
C PRO A 108 -24.16 5.73 -13.25
N THR A 109 -24.99 4.85 -12.66
CA THR A 109 -26.41 5.10 -12.42
C THR A 109 -26.69 5.86 -11.12
N ASN A 110 -25.68 6.23 -10.34
CA ASN A 110 -25.84 7.02 -9.11
C ASN A 110 -26.29 8.46 -9.45
N GLN A 111 -27.57 8.73 -9.21
CA GLN A 111 -28.19 10.05 -9.47
C GLN A 111 -27.93 11.06 -8.35
N LYS A 112 -27.55 10.60 -7.15
CA LYS A 112 -27.26 11.47 -5.99
C LYS A 112 -25.90 12.11 -6.05
N LEU A 113 -24.95 11.57 -6.83
CA LEU A 113 -23.61 12.13 -6.98
C LEU A 113 -23.63 13.37 -7.90
N PRO A 114 -23.39 14.59 -7.38
CA PRO A 114 -23.35 15.80 -8.19
C PRO A 114 -22.15 15.79 -9.17
N PRO A 115 -22.20 16.56 -10.27
CA PRO A 115 -21.05 16.72 -11.18
C PRO A 115 -19.82 17.31 -10.50
N GLN A 116 -20.02 18.24 -9.57
CA GLN A 116 -18.99 18.82 -8.72
C GLN A 116 -19.27 18.43 -7.26
N LEU A 117 -18.33 17.72 -6.65
CA LEU A 117 -18.49 17.16 -5.32
C LEU A 117 -17.99 18.15 -4.26
N SER A 118 -18.90 18.70 -3.46
CA SER A 118 -18.54 19.43 -2.24
C SER A 118 -18.23 18.47 -1.10
N ILE A 119 -17.54 18.96 -0.07
CA ILE A 119 -17.25 18.13 1.11
C ILE A 119 -18.51 17.72 1.87
N ASP A 120 -19.50 18.61 2.00
CA ASP A 120 -20.76 18.31 2.68
C ASP A 120 -21.56 17.20 1.98
N ASN A 121 -21.58 17.24 0.64
CA ASN A 121 -22.17 16.17 -0.16
C ASN A 121 -21.37 14.87 0.01
N TYR A 122 -20.05 14.93 -0.04
CA TYR A 122 -19.20 13.76 0.16
C TYR A 122 -19.45 13.08 1.51
N VAL A 123 -19.43 13.81 2.63
CA VAL A 123 -19.56 13.19 3.98
C VAL A 123 -20.98 12.69 4.28
N SER A 124 -22.01 13.28 3.66
CA SER A 124 -23.41 12.90 3.85
C SER A 124 -23.84 11.66 3.07
N MET A 125 -23.17 11.36 1.95
CA MET A 125 -23.42 10.15 1.16
C MET A 125 -23.00 8.87 1.91
N GLY A 126 -23.54 7.72 1.51
CA GLY A 126 -23.14 6.41 2.03
C GLY A 126 -21.84 5.92 1.37
N HIS A 127 -20.87 5.49 2.18
CA HIS A 127 -19.55 5.07 1.70
C HIS A 127 -19.36 3.55 1.75
N VAL A 128 -18.69 3.03 0.72
CA VAL A 128 -17.91 1.79 0.82
C VAL A 128 -16.46 2.19 1.13
N ALA A 129 -15.91 1.72 2.23
CA ALA A 129 -14.57 2.13 2.69
C ALA A 129 -13.66 0.91 2.91
N ALA A 130 -12.39 1.04 2.54
CA ALA A 130 -11.37 0.06 2.90
C ALA A 130 -10.97 0.26 4.37
N GLN A 131 -10.88 -0.85 5.11
CA GLN A 131 -10.44 -0.87 6.50
C GLN A 131 -9.29 -1.87 6.67
N PHE A 132 -8.11 -1.35 6.96
CA PHE A 132 -6.88 -2.11 7.11
C PHE A 132 -6.64 -2.47 8.59
N GLY A 133 -7.33 -3.51 9.05
CA GLY A 133 -7.20 -3.96 10.44
C GLY A 133 -7.79 -2.98 11.47
N LYS A 134 -7.42 -3.16 12.74
CA LYS A 134 -8.08 -2.48 13.87
C LYS A 134 -7.52 -1.09 14.21
N GLN A 135 -6.30 -0.75 13.81
CA GLN A 135 -5.61 0.43 14.36
C GLN A 135 -5.16 1.47 13.32
N ARG A 136 -4.86 1.09 12.07
CA ARG A 136 -4.38 2.06 11.07
C ARG A 136 -5.52 2.53 10.16
N PRO A 137 -5.90 3.82 10.21
CA PRO A 137 -6.81 4.36 9.20
C PRO A 137 -6.14 4.28 7.82
N SER A 138 -6.94 4.08 6.79
CA SER A 138 -6.53 4.38 5.43
C SER A 138 -6.19 5.87 5.29
N VAL A 139 -5.39 6.26 4.30
CA VAL A 139 -4.94 7.66 4.13
C VAL A 139 -6.15 8.60 4.03
N GLU A 140 -7.20 8.23 3.30
CA GLU A 140 -8.37 9.08 3.16
C GLU A 140 -9.18 9.20 4.47
N GLU A 141 -9.21 8.16 5.31
CA GLU A 141 -9.82 8.21 6.63
C GLU A 141 -9.01 9.09 7.58
N TRP A 142 -7.67 8.98 7.54
CA TRP A 142 -6.77 9.85 8.30
C TRP A 142 -6.97 11.31 7.90
N LEU A 143 -6.96 11.63 6.60
CA LEU A 143 -7.17 12.99 6.09
C LEU A 143 -8.51 13.59 6.54
N LEU A 144 -9.60 12.81 6.50
CA LEU A 144 -10.89 13.28 6.99
C LEU A 144 -10.85 13.62 8.47
N ARG A 145 -10.21 12.77 9.30
CA ARG A 145 -10.09 12.99 10.74
C ARG A 145 -9.27 14.22 11.09
N GLU A 146 -8.17 14.46 10.37
CA GLU A 146 -7.35 15.68 10.55
C GLU A 146 -8.15 16.96 10.30
N HIS A 147 -9.18 16.89 9.45
CA HIS A 147 -10.10 18.01 9.18
C HIS A 147 -11.36 18.00 10.07
N GLY A 148 -11.44 17.12 11.08
CA GLY A 148 -12.61 16.98 11.95
C GLY A 148 -13.84 16.41 11.26
N LEU A 149 -13.69 15.81 10.09
CA LEU A 149 -14.77 15.28 9.27
C LEU A 149 -14.99 13.80 9.56
N ARG A 150 -16.26 13.38 9.50
CA ARG A 150 -16.66 11.98 9.60
C ARG A 150 -17.61 11.67 8.46
N ARG A 151 -17.27 10.65 7.66
CA ARG A 151 -18.13 10.15 6.60
C ARG A 151 -19.06 9.05 7.12
N ARG A 152 -20.20 8.87 6.47
CA ARG A 152 -21.13 7.77 6.75
C ARG A 152 -20.71 6.49 6.03
N VAL A 153 -19.95 5.63 6.70
CA VAL A 153 -19.57 4.30 6.17
C VAL A 153 -20.76 3.34 6.25
N GLU A 154 -21.25 2.88 5.11
CA GLU A 154 -22.32 1.85 5.03
C GLU A 154 -21.76 0.44 4.86
N VAL A 155 -20.60 0.32 4.21
CA VAL A 155 -19.92 -0.96 3.99
C VAL A 155 -18.43 -0.77 4.26
N ALA A 156 -17.86 -1.59 5.13
CA ALA A 156 -16.42 -1.69 5.34
C ALA A 156 -15.91 -2.98 4.67
N VAL A 157 -14.82 -2.87 3.90
CA VAL A 157 -14.17 -3.99 3.21
C VAL A 157 -12.69 -4.09 3.59
N PRO A 158 -12.05 -5.27 3.56
CA PRO A 158 -10.66 -5.43 3.98
C PRO A 158 -9.59 -4.74 3.11
N GLY A 159 -9.95 -4.18 1.97
CA GLY A 159 -9.02 -3.61 1.00
C GLY A 159 -9.72 -2.90 -0.17
N PHE A 160 -8.98 -2.08 -0.91
CA PHE A 160 -9.54 -1.24 -1.97
C PHE A 160 -10.09 -2.06 -3.16
N THR A 161 -9.51 -3.22 -3.44
CA THR A 161 -9.85 -4.05 -4.60
C THR A 161 -11.27 -4.62 -4.55
N MET A 162 -11.87 -4.73 -3.36
CA MET A 162 -13.24 -5.21 -3.18
C MET A 162 -14.30 -4.12 -3.35
N ILE A 163 -13.92 -2.84 -3.28
CA ILE A 163 -14.84 -1.71 -3.28
C ILE A 163 -15.78 -1.68 -4.51
N PRO A 164 -15.30 -1.86 -5.76
CA PRO A 164 -16.17 -1.73 -6.95
C PRO A 164 -17.41 -2.63 -6.92
N SER A 165 -17.29 -3.84 -6.37
CA SER A 165 -18.39 -4.82 -6.28
C SER A 165 -19.57 -4.35 -5.41
N PHE A 166 -19.36 -3.36 -4.54
CA PHE A 166 -20.39 -2.84 -3.63
C PHE A 166 -20.98 -1.49 -4.09
N LEU A 167 -20.55 -0.96 -5.24
CA LEU A 167 -21.06 0.29 -5.80
C LEU A 167 -22.22 0.06 -6.77
N SER A 168 -22.17 -1.02 -7.55
CA SER A 168 -23.14 -1.29 -8.61
C SER A 168 -24.57 -1.38 -8.07
N GLY A 169 -25.51 -0.68 -8.71
CA GLY A 169 -26.92 -0.67 -8.32
C GLY A 169 -27.22 0.08 -7.02
N THR A 170 -26.29 0.89 -6.51
CA THR A 170 -26.46 1.66 -5.27
C THR A 170 -26.17 3.15 -5.47
N ASP A 171 -26.62 3.97 -4.52
CA ASP A 171 -26.23 5.39 -4.42
C ASP A 171 -24.93 5.60 -3.62
N ARG A 172 -24.19 4.53 -3.32
CA ARG A 172 -22.95 4.62 -2.55
C ARG A 172 -21.83 5.24 -3.38
N ILE A 173 -20.88 5.81 -2.65
CA ILE A 173 -19.61 6.29 -3.19
C ILE A 173 -18.46 5.61 -2.46
N ALA A 174 -17.25 5.75 -3.01
CA ALA A 174 -16.03 5.33 -2.35
C ALA A 174 -14.88 6.23 -2.77
N THR A 175 -13.78 6.14 -2.03
CA THR A 175 -12.54 6.86 -2.31
C THR A 175 -11.46 5.86 -2.68
N LEU A 176 -10.89 5.99 -3.88
CA LEU A 176 -9.88 5.09 -4.43
C LEU A 176 -8.65 5.88 -4.92
N PRO A 177 -7.44 5.30 -4.85
CA PRO A 177 -6.30 5.79 -5.62
C PRO A 177 -6.65 5.88 -7.11
N LEU A 178 -6.27 6.96 -7.78
CA LEU A 178 -6.65 7.20 -9.18
C LEU A 178 -6.22 6.04 -10.09
N ARG A 179 -5.00 5.52 -9.93
CA ARG A 179 -4.52 4.40 -10.76
C ARG A 179 -5.40 3.16 -10.62
N LEU A 180 -5.88 2.88 -9.41
CA LEU A 180 -6.76 1.75 -9.15
C LEU A 180 -8.15 1.97 -9.72
N ALA A 181 -8.72 3.16 -9.56
CA ALA A 181 -10.01 3.52 -10.15
C ALA A 181 -9.97 3.38 -11.68
N MET A 182 -8.92 3.88 -12.33
CA MET A 182 -8.71 3.76 -13.77
C MET A 182 -8.47 2.32 -14.22
N HIS A 183 -7.81 1.50 -13.40
CA HIS A 183 -7.66 0.07 -13.68
C HIS A 183 -9.03 -0.62 -13.71
N PHE A 184 -9.85 -0.44 -12.68
CA PHE A 184 -11.16 -1.06 -12.60
C PHE A 184 -12.15 -0.53 -13.64
N ALA A 185 -12.08 0.75 -13.99
CA ALA A 185 -12.94 1.35 -15.01
C ALA A 185 -12.85 0.67 -16.40
N LYS A 186 -11.80 -0.11 -16.65
CA LYS A 186 -11.66 -0.92 -17.88
C LYS A 186 -12.59 -2.13 -17.94
N ALA A 187 -13.03 -2.64 -16.79
CA ALA A 187 -13.82 -3.87 -16.69
C ALA A 187 -15.16 -3.67 -15.98
N ILE A 188 -15.21 -2.74 -15.03
CA ILE A 188 -16.40 -2.41 -14.24
C ILE A 188 -16.74 -0.96 -14.57
N PRO A 189 -17.94 -0.65 -15.10
CA PRO A 189 -18.35 0.72 -15.32
C PRO A 189 -18.34 1.50 -14.00
N LEU A 190 -17.47 2.50 -13.92
CA LEU A 190 -17.33 3.39 -12.76
C LEU A 190 -17.45 4.84 -13.22
N ARG A 191 -18.19 5.64 -12.47
CA ARG A 191 -18.13 7.09 -12.58
C ARG A 191 -17.03 7.59 -11.65
N ILE A 192 -16.00 8.20 -12.22
CA ILE A 192 -14.88 8.79 -11.48
C ILE A 192 -15.12 10.30 -11.37
N THR A 193 -14.96 10.87 -10.19
CA THR A 193 -15.16 12.30 -9.93
C THR A 193 -14.05 12.82 -9.01
N GLU A 194 -13.62 14.05 -9.26
CA GLU A 194 -12.61 14.70 -8.44
C GLU A 194 -13.11 14.91 -7.00
N LEU A 195 -12.19 14.75 -6.05
CA LEU A 195 -12.47 15.00 -4.64
C LEU A 195 -12.35 16.49 -4.30
N PRO A 196 -13.11 16.98 -3.31
CA PRO A 196 -13.03 18.38 -2.88
C PRO A 196 -11.65 18.71 -2.30
N GLN A 197 -10.96 19.64 -2.94
CA GLN A 197 -9.69 20.19 -2.44
C GLN A 197 -9.94 21.28 -1.38
N PRO A 198 -9.01 21.52 -0.42
CA PRO A 198 -7.67 20.93 -0.30
C PRO A 198 -7.60 19.66 0.58
N ILE A 199 -8.74 19.05 0.93
CA ILE A 199 -8.82 17.97 1.95
C ILE A 199 -8.07 16.70 1.52
N PHE A 200 -8.04 16.44 0.22
CA PHE A 200 -7.43 15.24 -0.35
C PHE A 200 -6.21 15.61 -1.22
N PRO A 201 -5.10 16.04 -0.61
CA PRO A 201 -3.89 16.32 -1.37
C PRO A 201 -3.32 15.04 -1.99
N ALA A 202 -2.44 15.22 -2.98
CA ALA A 202 -1.61 14.11 -3.45
C ALA A 202 -0.69 13.61 -2.33
N PHE A 203 -0.30 12.34 -2.39
CA PHE A 203 0.58 11.68 -1.44
C PHE A 203 1.60 10.81 -2.18
N THR A 204 2.71 10.49 -1.49
CA THR A 204 3.78 9.67 -2.04
C THR A 204 3.63 8.23 -1.57
N GLU A 205 3.60 7.28 -2.49
CA GLU A 205 3.88 5.88 -2.18
C GLU A 205 5.39 5.65 -2.20
N ALA A 206 5.90 4.95 -1.18
CA ALA A 206 7.32 4.72 -1.01
C ALA A 206 7.60 3.27 -0.59
N VAL A 207 8.87 2.87 -0.71
CA VAL A 207 9.41 1.62 -0.16
C VAL A 207 10.38 1.93 0.97
N GLN A 208 10.31 1.18 2.06
CA GLN A 208 11.16 1.31 3.25
C GLN A 208 11.73 -0.07 3.62
N TRP A 209 12.98 -0.10 4.08
CA TRP A 209 13.71 -1.34 4.40
C TRP A 209 14.51 -1.18 5.72
N PRO A 210 14.91 -2.28 6.38
CA PRO A 210 15.68 -2.21 7.62
C PRO A 210 17.00 -1.47 7.37
N ALA A 211 17.41 -0.60 8.30
CA ALA A 211 18.65 0.17 8.13
C ALA A 211 19.89 -0.74 7.94
N PRO A 212 20.03 -1.88 8.66
CA PRO A 212 21.12 -2.83 8.43
C PRO A 212 21.11 -3.43 7.02
N HIS A 213 19.95 -3.57 6.37
CA HIS A 213 19.83 -4.15 5.03
C HIS A 213 20.23 -3.16 3.91
N SER A 214 20.73 -1.97 4.27
CA SER A 214 21.20 -1.01 3.27
C SER A 214 22.40 -1.53 2.49
N SER A 215 23.24 -2.35 3.11
CA SER A 215 24.41 -3.00 2.51
C SER A 215 24.19 -4.46 2.10
N ASP A 216 22.99 -5.01 2.34
CA ASP A 216 22.65 -6.38 1.94
C ASP A 216 22.54 -6.48 0.40
N PRO A 217 23.38 -7.28 -0.27
CA PRO A 217 23.38 -7.40 -1.73
C PRO A 217 22.02 -7.80 -2.33
N ALA A 218 21.25 -8.66 -1.66
CA ALA A 218 19.94 -9.09 -2.16
C ALA A 218 18.89 -7.98 -2.02
N SER A 219 18.92 -7.25 -0.91
CA SER A 219 18.09 -6.05 -0.69
C SER A 219 18.45 -4.93 -1.68
N LEU A 220 19.74 -4.75 -2.00
CA LEU A 220 20.19 -3.80 -3.01
C LEU A 220 19.67 -4.18 -4.40
N TRP A 221 19.79 -5.44 -4.81
CA TRP A 221 19.25 -5.93 -6.08
C TRP A 221 17.73 -5.75 -6.18
N MET A 222 16.97 -6.13 -5.14
CA MET A 222 15.52 -6.02 -5.13
C MET A 222 15.01 -4.56 -5.22
N ARG A 223 15.85 -3.58 -4.83
CA ARG A 223 15.54 -2.15 -4.94
C ARG A 223 15.79 -1.55 -6.33
N GLN A 224 16.46 -2.27 -7.24
CA GLN A 224 16.79 -1.84 -8.62
C GLN A 224 15.81 -2.40 -9.65
#